data_AF-A0A8T4LEQ0-F1
#
_entry.id   AF-A0A8T4LEQ0-F1
#
_cell.length_a   1.000
_cell.length_b   1.000
_cell.length_c   1.000
_cell.angle_alpha   90.00
_cell.angle_beta   90.00
_cell.angle_gamma   90.00
#
_symmetry.space_group_name_H-M   'P 1'
#
loop_
_entity.id
_entity.type
_entity.pdbx_description
1 polymer ?
#
loop_
_entity_poly.entity_id
_entity_poly.type
_entity_poly.pdbx_seq_one_letter_code
_entity_poly.pdbx_strand_id
1 'polypeptide(L)' 'MAGDGKISMPGSFGGLMRYDEEYKSKFLISPMQAIAFVVIIILSVIGLKIMWPIGG' A
#
# COMPACT_ATOMS: atom_id res chain seq x y z
N MET A 1 -0.59 -20.83 22.95
CA MET A 1 -1.73 -19.97 22.56
C MET A 1 -1.15 -18.76 21.82
N ALA A 2 -1.82 -18.34 20.75
CA ALA A 2 -1.44 -17.31 19.76
C ALA A 2 -0.58 -17.80 18.57
N GLY A 3 -1.24 -18.36 17.56
CA GLY A 3 -0.70 -18.59 16.23
C GLY A 3 -1.76 -18.16 15.21
N ASP A 4 -1.36 -17.27 14.31
CA ASP A 4 -2.07 -16.82 13.11
C ASP A 4 -3.44 -16.13 13.32
N GLY A 5 -3.40 -14.79 13.33
CA GLY A 5 -4.56 -13.90 13.33
C GLY A 5 -5.38 -13.94 12.04
N LYS A 6 -5.79 -15.13 11.60
CA LYS A 6 -6.84 -15.29 10.60
C LYS A 6 -8.16 -15.07 11.33
N ILE A 7 -8.69 -13.85 11.23
CA ILE A 7 -10.06 -13.54 11.67
C ILE A 7 -10.98 -14.42 10.84
N SER A 8 -11.40 -15.55 11.41
CA SER A 8 -12.33 -16.48 10.79
C SER A 8 -13.69 -15.80 10.78
N MET A 9 -14.02 -15.08 9.70
CA MET A 9 -15.36 -14.52 9.53
C MET A 9 -16.35 -15.69 9.40
N PRO A 10 -17.38 -15.79 10.27
CA PRO A 10 -18.33 -16.89 10.22
C PRO A 10 -19.06 -16.87 8.88
N GLY A 11 -18.93 -17.95 8.11
CA GLY A 11 -19.45 -18.10 6.75
C GLY A 11 -20.97 -18.17 6.62
N SER A 12 -21.73 -17.54 7.51
CA SER A 12 -23.20 -17.68 7.56
C SER A 12 -23.97 -16.63 6.76
N PHE A 13 -23.32 -15.62 6.16
CA PHE A 13 -24.04 -14.51 5.51
C PHE A 13 -23.54 -14.13 4.10
N GLY A 14 -22.94 -15.07 3.36
CA GLY A 14 -22.44 -14.74 2.02
C GLY A 14 -21.71 -15.85 1.27
N GLY A 15 -22.19 -17.10 1.29
CA GLY A 15 -21.54 -18.27 0.66
C GLY A 15 -21.32 -18.21 -0.87
N LEU A 16 -21.58 -17.07 -1.52
CA LEU A 16 -21.27 -16.76 -2.92
C LEU A 16 -20.14 -15.74 -3.09
N MET A 17 -19.78 -15.01 -2.03
CA MET A 17 -18.67 -14.06 -2.01
C MET A 17 -17.57 -14.68 -1.16
N ARG A 18 -16.51 -15.17 -1.80
CA ARG A 18 -15.31 -15.66 -1.11
C ARG A 18 -14.49 -14.45 -0.68
N TYR A 19 -14.78 -13.92 0.51
CA TYR A 19 -13.97 -12.88 1.13
C TYR A 19 -12.51 -13.34 1.41
N ASP A 20 -12.27 -14.66 1.39
CA ASP A 20 -10.94 -15.27 1.48
C ASP A 20 -10.17 -15.27 0.14
N GLU A 21 -10.83 -14.95 -0.96
CA GLU A 21 -10.15 -14.73 -2.24
C GLU A 21 -9.65 -13.29 -2.30
N GLU A 22 -8.55 -13.02 -1.61
CA GLU A 22 -7.75 -11.83 -1.88
C GLU A 22 -7.40 -11.83 -3.37
N TYR A 23 -7.86 -10.80 -4.09
CA TYR A 23 -7.62 -10.65 -5.52
C TYR A 23 -6.11 -10.72 -5.75
N LYS A 24 -5.63 -11.81 -6.36
CA LYS A 24 -4.25 -11.96 -6.84
C LYS A 24 -4.06 -10.97 -8.00
N SER A 25 -3.94 -9.70 -7.68
CA SER A 25 -3.53 -8.68 -8.62
C SER A 25 -2.16 -9.08 -9.14
N LYS A 26 -1.98 -9.06 -10.47
CA LYS A 26 -0.65 -9.19 -11.08
C LYS A 26 0.24 -7.99 -10.72
N PHE A 27 -0.37 -6.90 -10.26
CA PHE A 27 0.27 -5.67 -9.85
C PHE A 27 -0.09 -5.38 -8.39
N LEU A 28 0.64 -6.03 -7.48
CA LEU A 28 0.61 -5.73 -6.05
C LEU A 28 1.80 -4.82 -5.77
N ILE A 29 1.53 -3.56 -5.42
CA ILE A 29 2.59 -2.67 -4.94
C ILE A 29 2.97 -3.13 -3.55
N SER A 30 4.23 -3.54 -3.38
CA SER A 30 4.71 -3.90 -2.04
C SER A 30 4.80 -2.63 -1.18
N PRO A 31 4.61 -2.72 0.15
CA PRO A 31 4.76 -1.56 1.04
C PRO A 31 6.11 -0.84 0.86
N MET A 32 7.16 -1.60 0.54
CA MET A 32 8.49 -1.07 0.25
C MET A 32 8.52 -0.20 -1.02
N GLN A 33 7.81 -0.58 -2.08
CA GLN A 33 7.71 0.21 -3.30
C GLN A 33 6.96 1.52 -3.08
N ALA A 34 5.90 1.51 -2.25
CA ALA A 34 5.18 2.72 -1.89
C ALA A 34 6.07 3.72 -1.13
N ILE A 35 6.86 3.23 -0.16
CA ILE A 35 7.81 4.07 0.60
C ILE A 35 8.88 4.65 -0.34
N ALA A 36 9.47 3.84 -1.21
CA ALA A 36 10.48 4.30 -2.16
C ALA A 36 9.94 5.40 -3.09
N PHE A 37 8.70 5.25 -3.56
CA PHE A 37 8.04 6.25 -4.40
C PHE A 37 7.86 7.59 -3.68
N VAL A 38 7.44 7.57 -2.42
CA VAL A 38 7.30 8.78 -1.59
C VAL A 38 8.64 9.50 -1.42
N VAL A 39 9.71 8.75 -1.12
CA VAL A 39 11.06 9.32 -0.95
C VAL A 39 11.53 10.00 -2.24
N ILE A 40 11.32 9.38 -3.40
CA ILE A 40 11.68 9.96 -4.70
C ILE A 40 10.96 11.29 -4.95
N ILE A 41 9.66 11.36 -4.63
CA ILE A 41 8.88 12.61 -4.77
C ILE A 41 9.48 13.70 -3.88
N ILE A 42 9.77 13.40 -2.61
CA ILE A 42 10.34 14.37 -1.68
C ILE A 42 11.68 14.90 -2.20
N LEU A 43 12.57 14.01 -2.64
CA LEU A 43 13.86 14.41 -3.21
C LEU A 43 13.68 15.25 -4.48
N SER A 44 12.70 14.93 -5.31
CA SER A 44 12.41 15.71 -6.53
C SER A 44 11.92 17.11 -6.20
N VAL A 45 11.03 17.25 -5.21
CA VAL A 45 10.54 18.56 -4.73
C VAL A 45 11.68 19.38 -4.12
N ILE A 46 12.53 18.76 -3.30
CA ILE A 46 13.71 19.42 -2.71
C ILE A 46 14.67 19.87 -3.82
N GLY A 47 14.98 18.99 -4.77
CA GLY A 47 15.84 19.31 -5.91
C GLY A 47 15.29 20.47 -6.72
N LEU A 48 13.99 20.48 -7.01
CA LEU A 48 13.35 21.59 -7.71
C LEU A 48 13.41 22.89 -6.91
N LYS A 49 13.18 22.85 -5.60
CA LYS A 49 13.23 24.02 -4.72
C LYS A 49 14.64 24.60 -4.60
N ILE A 50 15.67 23.76 -4.62
CA ILE A 50 17.08 24.18 -4.63
C ILE A 50 17.46 24.79 -5.98
N MET A 51 17.07 24.15 -7.08
CA MET A 51 17.42 24.62 -8.42
C MET A 51 16.64 25.87 -8.83
N TRP A 52 15.42 26.04 -8.31
CA TRP A 52 14.54 27.14 -8.67
C TRP A 52 13.77 27.64 -7.44
N PRO A 53 14.41 28.46 -6.58
CA PRO A 53 13.77 29.05 -5.41
C PRO A 53 12.80 30.16 -5.86
N ILE A 54 11.61 29.80 -6.36
CA ILE A 54 10.52 30.77 -6.51
C ILE A 54 9.93 31.01 -5.14
N GLY A 55 10.22 32.16 -4.58
CA GLY A 55 9.81 32.54 -3.23
C GLY A 55 11.01 32.90 -2.38
N GLY A 56 11.66 34.00 -2.76
CA GLY A 56 12.24 34.95 -1.81
C GLY A 56 11.24 36.07 -1.57
#